data_AF-A0AAD7DJK4-F1
#
_entry.id   AF-A0AAD7DJK4-F1
#
_cell.length_a   1.000
_cell.length_b   1.000
_cell.length_c   1.000
_cell.angle_alpha   90.00
_cell.angle_beta   90.00
_cell.angle_gamma   90.00
#
_symmetry.space_group_name_H-M   'P 1'
#
loop_
_entity.id
_entity.type
_entity.pdbx_description
1 polymer ?
#
loop_
_entity_poly.entity_id
_entity_poly.type
_entity_poly.pdbx_seq_one_letter_code
_entity_poly.pdbx_strand_id
1 'polypeptide(L)'
;MENIVMDASHMVPGGFHFSWPHASADGLYLLQTHARDDSAPHTIKLHTEAGPMDYYFIDSGLTMHFSSYRMCERMTGDVSRLRKCIPEISKTIPYDPFKVDGRLVGEMLHWQFLEDYNGLNFLISFLCKLRAQVPARRPDTRGALALFPGRSKEGDGGEFFL
;
A
#
# COMPACT_ATOMS: atom_id res chain seq x y z
N MET A 1 8.25 -1.82 -6.09
CA MET A 1 6.95 -1.87 -6.79
C MET A 1 6.15 -0.72 -6.21
N GLU A 2 5.83 0.27 -7.02
CA GLU A 2 5.21 1.53 -6.57
C GLU A 2 3.77 1.56 -7.10
N ASN A 3 2.92 0.71 -6.53
CA ASN A 3 1.48 0.66 -6.87
C ASN A 3 0.64 1.26 -5.73
N ILE A 4 1.28 2.05 -4.86
CA ILE A 4 0.65 2.88 -3.84
C ILE A 4 1.12 4.31 -4.04
N VAL A 5 0.19 5.26 -3.96
CA VAL A 5 0.48 6.68 -3.91
C VAL A 5 -0.18 7.27 -2.67
N MET A 6 0.53 8.20 -2.03
CA MET A 6 0.03 8.99 -0.90
C MET A 6 -0.60 10.28 -1.44
N ASP A 7 -1.75 10.69 -0.88
CA ASP A 7 -2.26 12.04 -1.06
C ASP A 7 -1.42 13.02 -0.23
N ALA A 8 -0.58 13.80 -0.91
CA ALA A 8 0.28 14.77 -0.24
C ALA A 8 -0.42 16.11 0.04
N SER A 9 -1.72 16.28 -0.24
CA SER A 9 -2.42 17.58 -0.15
C SER A 9 -2.33 18.20 1.25
N HIS A 10 -2.37 17.38 2.30
CA HIS A 10 -2.21 17.86 3.68
C HIS A 10 -0.75 18.17 4.03
N MET A 11 0.20 17.47 3.41
CA MET A 11 1.64 17.61 3.66
C MET A 11 2.23 18.80 2.91
N VAL A 12 1.72 19.09 1.71
CA VAL A 12 2.15 20.17 0.83
C VAL A 12 0.91 20.96 0.38
N PRO A 13 0.37 21.85 1.23
CA PRO A 13 -0.85 22.59 0.90
C PRO A 13 -0.73 23.47 -0.34
N GLY A 14 0.49 23.93 -0.67
CA GLY A 14 0.80 24.68 -1.88
C GLY A 14 0.93 23.83 -3.16
N GLY A 15 0.81 22.51 -3.04
CA GLY A 15 1.01 21.56 -4.14
C GLY A 15 2.48 21.35 -4.52
N PHE A 16 2.71 20.40 -5.42
CA PHE A 16 4.02 20.01 -5.90
C PHE A 16 3.99 19.75 -7.41
N HIS A 17 5.16 19.84 -8.07
CA HIS A 17 5.27 19.57 -9.49
C HIS A 17 5.12 18.08 -9.79
N PHE A 18 4.23 17.72 -10.72
CA PHE A 18 3.87 16.32 -11.01
C PHE A 18 5.05 15.41 -11.40
N SER A 19 6.05 15.95 -12.12
CA SER A 19 7.28 15.20 -12.49
C SER A 19 8.45 15.44 -11.54
N TRP A 20 8.34 16.43 -10.65
CA TRP A 20 9.44 16.83 -9.78
C TRP A 20 8.93 17.05 -8.35
N PRO A 21 8.71 15.97 -7.58
CA PRO A 21 7.92 16.04 -6.33
C PRO A 21 8.51 16.91 -5.22
N HIS A 22 9.77 17.34 -5.35
CA HIS A 22 10.43 18.25 -4.43
C HIS A 22 10.47 19.70 -4.93
N ALA A 23 9.71 20.02 -5.97
CA ALA A 23 9.48 21.38 -6.44
C ALA A 23 8.01 21.79 -6.21
N SER A 24 7.81 23.08 -6.02
CA SER A 24 6.51 23.77 -6.03
C SER A 24 5.69 23.42 -7.27
N ALA A 25 4.36 23.60 -7.20
CA ALA A 25 3.44 23.20 -8.27
C ALA A 25 3.81 23.75 -9.66
N ASP A 26 4.38 24.95 -9.73
CA ASP A 26 4.85 25.59 -10.97
C ASP A 26 6.29 25.20 -11.38
N GLY A 27 6.99 24.44 -10.54
CA GLY A 27 8.36 23.97 -10.78
C GLY A 27 9.45 25.02 -10.57
N LEU A 28 9.13 26.21 -10.05
CA LEU A 28 10.08 27.32 -9.95
C LEU A 28 10.94 27.29 -8.69
N TYR A 29 10.40 26.72 -7.61
CA TYR A 29 11.04 26.69 -6.29
C TYR A 29 11.16 25.27 -5.76
N LEU A 30 12.27 24.99 -5.07
CA LEU A 30 12.41 23.78 -4.27
C LEU A 30 11.56 23.87 -3.02
N LEU A 31 10.83 22.80 -2.71
CA LEU A 31 10.09 22.66 -1.47
C LEU A 31 11.06 22.54 -0.29
N GLN A 32 10.74 23.21 0.81
CA GLN A 32 11.57 23.24 2.01
C GLN A 32 10.84 22.54 3.16
N THR A 33 11.57 21.67 3.87
CA THR A 33 11.12 21.12 5.15
C THR A 33 11.21 22.22 6.21
N HIS A 34 10.10 22.52 6.87
CA HIS A 34 9.98 23.60 7.86
C HIS A 34 10.35 25.00 7.35
N ALA A 35 9.41 25.68 6.70
CA ALA A 35 9.43 27.13 6.77
C ALA A 35 9.11 27.56 8.21
N ARG A 36 9.73 28.65 8.67
CA ARG A 36 9.39 29.32 9.95
C ARG A 36 7.93 29.80 10.02
N ASP A 37 7.24 29.75 8.89
CA ASP A 37 5.90 30.24 8.66
C ASP A 37 5.13 29.18 7.86
N ASP A 38 4.16 28.54 8.49
CA ASP A 38 3.30 27.51 7.89
C ASP A 38 2.47 28.02 6.69
N SER A 39 2.42 29.34 6.50
CA SER A 39 1.76 29.99 5.37
C SER A 39 2.67 30.21 4.15
N ALA A 40 3.97 29.88 4.26
CA ALA A 40 4.89 30.03 3.14
C ALA A 40 4.57 29.02 2.01
N PRO A 41 4.51 29.47 0.74
CA PRO A 41 3.96 28.69 -0.39
C PRO A 41 4.79 27.48 -0.83
N HIS A 42 5.92 27.20 -0.18
CA HIS A 42 6.87 26.13 -0.57
C HIS A 42 7.26 25.25 0.61
N THR A 43 6.35 25.06 1.55
CA THR A 43 6.60 24.33 2.80
C THR A 43 6.08 22.90 2.73
N ILE A 44 6.91 21.95 3.15
CA ILE A 44 6.51 20.58 3.46
C ILE A 44 6.30 20.50 4.96
N LYS A 45 5.06 20.18 5.37
CA LYS A 45 4.71 19.89 6.76
C LYS A 45 5.23 18.52 7.16
N LEU A 46 5.64 18.35 8.41
CA LEU A 46 5.96 17.01 8.91
C LEU A 46 4.69 16.17 8.99
N HIS A 47 4.86 14.84 8.91
CA HIS A 47 3.77 13.88 9.09
C HIS A 47 2.99 14.11 10.40
N THR A 48 3.69 14.48 11.48
CA THR A 48 3.06 14.76 12.79
C THR A 48 2.20 16.02 12.80
N GLU A 49 2.45 16.96 11.89
CA GLU A 49 1.72 18.24 11.79
C GLU A 49 0.57 18.13 10.79
N ALA A 50 0.79 17.41 9.69
CA ALA A 50 -0.18 17.29 8.61
C ALA A 50 -1.35 16.34 8.95
N GLY A 51 -1.15 15.42 9.91
CA GLY A 51 -2.15 14.46 10.35
C GLY A 51 -2.21 13.21 9.47
N PRO A 52 -3.28 12.40 9.60
CA PRO A 52 -3.46 11.18 8.81
C PRO A 52 -3.50 11.49 7.30
N MET A 53 -2.89 10.60 6.51
CA MET A 53 -2.83 10.70 5.05
C MET A 53 -3.65 9.60 4.41
N ASP A 54 -4.28 9.93 3.28
CA ASP A 54 -4.92 8.95 2.43
C ASP A 54 -3.89 8.30 1.50
N TYR A 55 -4.04 6.98 1.31
CA TYR A 55 -3.23 6.18 0.42
C TYR A 55 -4.12 5.44 -0.56
N TYR A 56 -3.70 5.42 -1.83
CA TYR A 56 -4.44 4.80 -2.91
C TYR A 56 -3.64 3.70 -3.55
N PHE A 57 -4.28 2.55 -3.78
CA PHE A 57 -3.76 1.56 -4.71
C PHE A 57 -4.00 2.04 -6.14
N ILE A 58 -2.95 2.06 -6.94
CA ILE A 58 -2.99 2.48 -8.33
C ILE A 58 -2.57 1.34 -9.26
N ASP A 59 -2.62 1.60 -10.57
CA ASP A 59 -2.20 0.66 -11.61
C ASP A 59 -3.05 -0.63 -11.61
N SER A 60 -4.34 -0.48 -11.89
CA SER A 60 -5.31 -1.57 -12.01
C SER A 60 -5.29 -2.26 -13.37
N GLY A 61 -4.28 -2.02 -14.21
CA GLY A 61 -4.19 -2.56 -15.58
C GLY A 61 -4.13 -4.10 -15.64
N LEU A 62 -3.83 -4.76 -14.51
CA LEU A 62 -3.82 -6.22 -14.36
C LEU A 62 -4.91 -6.73 -13.40
N THR A 63 -5.79 -5.86 -12.90
CA THR A 63 -6.87 -6.25 -12.01
C THR A 63 -7.94 -7.00 -12.80
N MET A 64 -8.52 -8.02 -12.19
CA MET A 64 -9.69 -8.72 -12.72
C MET A 64 -10.86 -8.58 -11.76
N HIS A 65 -12.03 -8.32 -12.32
CA HIS A 65 -13.27 -8.19 -11.55
C HIS A 65 -14.07 -9.48 -11.62
N PHE A 66 -14.49 -10.00 -10.46
CA PHE A 66 -15.37 -11.14 -10.34
C PHE A 66 -16.73 -10.71 -9.79
N SER A 67 -17.82 -11.20 -10.39
CA SER A 67 -19.18 -10.89 -9.95
C SER A 67 -19.52 -11.38 -8.54
N SER A 68 -18.76 -12.35 -8.02
CA SER A 68 -18.75 -12.71 -6.60
C SER A 68 -17.50 -13.51 -6.25
N TYR A 69 -17.16 -13.58 -4.96
CA TYR A 69 -16.05 -14.40 -4.47
C TYR A 69 -16.15 -15.88 -4.88
N ARG A 70 -17.38 -16.43 -4.93
CA ARG A 70 -17.62 -17.83 -5.33
C ARG A 70 -17.39 -18.09 -6.82
N MET A 71 -17.51 -17.04 -7.64
CA MET A 71 -17.28 -17.09 -9.07
C MET A 71 -15.80 -16.80 -9.42
N CYS A 72 -14.95 -16.60 -8.41
CA CYS A 72 -13.52 -16.52 -8.64
C CYS A 72 -12.98 -17.87 -9.07
N GLU A 73 -12.56 -17.95 -10.32
CA GLU A 73 -11.82 -19.09 -10.82
C GLU A 73 -10.38 -19.03 -10.34
N ARG A 74 -9.74 -20.20 -10.22
CA ARG A 74 -8.29 -20.25 -10.02
C ARG A 74 -7.60 -19.73 -11.27
N MET A 75 -6.58 -18.91 -11.08
CA MET A 75 -5.86 -18.26 -12.18
C MET A 75 -4.62 -19.04 -12.58
N THR A 76 -4.24 -18.98 -13.85
CA THR A 76 -2.91 -19.35 -14.35
C THR A 76 -2.26 -18.10 -14.96
N GLY A 77 -0.93 -18.02 -14.95
CA GLY A 77 -0.22 -16.89 -15.55
C GLY A 77 1.13 -16.59 -14.89
N ASP A 78 1.81 -15.58 -15.40
CA ASP A 78 3.16 -15.16 -14.98
C ASP A 78 3.33 -13.64 -15.12
N VAL A 79 2.28 -12.88 -14.82
CA VAL A 79 2.19 -11.46 -15.19
C VAL A 79 2.77 -10.52 -14.12
N SER A 80 3.08 -11.03 -12.93
CA SER A 80 3.59 -10.18 -11.85
C SER A 80 5.11 -10.08 -11.88
N ARG A 81 5.64 -8.84 -11.76
CA ARG A 81 7.09 -8.60 -11.57
C ARG A 81 7.64 -9.29 -10.32
N LEU A 82 6.78 -9.59 -9.35
CA LEU A 82 7.12 -10.25 -8.08
C LEU A 82 6.98 -11.78 -8.11
N ARG A 83 6.75 -12.38 -9.28
CA ARG A 83 6.58 -13.83 -9.43
C ARG A 83 7.68 -14.66 -8.75
N LYS A 84 8.93 -14.19 -8.74
CA LYS A 84 10.05 -14.88 -8.08
C LYS A 84 9.85 -15.02 -6.56
N CYS A 85 9.07 -14.15 -5.93
CA CYS A 85 8.83 -14.13 -4.49
C CYS A 85 7.55 -14.90 -4.08
N ILE A 86 6.80 -15.44 -5.05
CA ILE A 86 5.48 -16.06 -4.85
C ILE A 86 5.51 -17.47 -5.44
N PRO A 87 5.69 -18.50 -4.60
CA PRO A 87 6.01 -19.85 -5.06
C PRO A 87 4.90 -20.51 -5.87
N GLU A 88 3.65 -20.12 -5.68
CA GLU A 88 2.49 -20.73 -6.34
C GLU A 88 2.17 -20.14 -7.73
N ILE A 89 2.79 -19.03 -8.14
CA ILE A 89 2.53 -18.47 -9.47
C ILE A 89 3.08 -19.40 -10.55
N SER A 90 2.17 -19.89 -11.39
CA SER A 90 2.47 -20.85 -12.45
C SER A 90 1.67 -20.55 -13.71
N LYS A 91 2.31 -20.75 -14.87
CA LYS A 91 1.66 -20.67 -16.18
C LYS A 91 0.69 -21.82 -16.44
N THR A 92 0.82 -22.93 -15.71
CA THR A 92 0.11 -24.18 -16.00
C THR A 92 -0.69 -24.73 -14.83
N ILE A 93 -0.33 -24.36 -13.59
CA ILE A 93 -1.01 -24.83 -12.38
C ILE A 93 -1.89 -23.70 -11.84
N PRO A 94 -3.21 -23.89 -11.77
CA PRO A 94 -4.10 -22.85 -11.26
C PRO A 94 -3.86 -22.56 -9.77
N TYR A 95 -3.82 -21.28 -9.40
CA TYR A 95 -3.64 -20.80 -8.04
C TYR A 95 -4.81 -19.90 -7.58
N ASP A 96 -4.89 -19.69 -6.26
CA ASP A 96 -5.86 -18.77 -5.65
C ASP A 96 -5.33 -17.34 -5.74
N PRO A 97 -6.00 -16.45 -6.50
CA PRO A 97 -5.52 -15.09 -6.70
C PRO A 97 -5.59 -14.23 -5.44
N PHE A 98 -6.59 -14.43 -4.58
CA PHE A 98 -6.72 -13.64 -3.35
C PHE A 98 -5.57 -13.92 -2.38
N LYS A 99 -5.06 -15.16 -2.37
CA LYS A 99 -3.86 -15.50 -1.59
C LYS A 99 -2.60 -14.87 -2.17
N VAL A 100 -2.52 -14.75 -3.48
CA VAL A 100 -1.41 -14.05 -4.17
C VAL A 100 -1.46 -12.56 -3.84
N ASP A 101 -2.62 -11.92 -3.87
CA ASP A 101 -2.78 -10.50 -3.53
C ASP A 101 -2.37 -10.21 -2.09
N GLY A 102 -2.80 -11.03 -1.12
CA GLY A 102 -2.36 -10.88 0.28
C GLY A 102 -0.85 -11.01 0.45
N ARG A 103 -0.19 -11.84 -0.37
CA ARG A 103 1.27 -11.96 -0.39
C ARG A 103 1.94 -10.75 -1.03
N LEU A 104 1.38 -10.23 -2.12
CA LEU A 104 1.86 -9.01 -2.77
C LEU A 104 1.79 -7.81 -1.81
N VAL A 105 0.67 -7.63 -1.11
CA VAL A 105 0.54 -6.60 -0.06
C VAL A 105 1.59 -6.79 1.03
N GLY A 106 1.85 -8.03 1.46
CA GLY A 106 2.88 -8.33 2.45
C GLY A 106 4.30 -7.97 1.99
N GLU A 107 4.67 -8.30 0.75
CA GLU A 107 5.98 -7.93 0.18
C GLU A 107 6.10 -6.41 -0.01
N MET A 108 5.05 -5.76 -0.48
CA MET A 108 5.00 -4.31 -0.66
C MET A 108 5.20 -3.57 0.67
N LEU A 109 4.46 -3.94 1.73
CA LEU A 109 4.64 -3.35 3.06
C LEU A 109 6.03 -3.63 3.63
N HIS A 110 6.62 -4.79 3.32
CA HIS A 110 7.97 -5.09 3.76
C HIS A 110 9.00 -4.17 3.10
N TRP A 111 8.99 -4.07 1.78
CA TRP A 111 9.99 -3.30 1.05
C TRP A 111 9.79 -1.79 1.17
N GLN A 112 8.55 -1.30 1.05
CA GLN A 112 8.30 0.15 1.05
C GLN A 112 8.26 0.77 2.46
N PHE A 113 8.04 -0.03 3.50
CA PHE A 113 7.88 0.48 4.86
C PHE A 113 8.88 -0.13 5.82
N LEU A 114 8.86 -1.47 6.01
CA LEU A 114 9.69 -2.09 7.05
C LEU A 114 11.19 -1.95 6.80
N GLU A 115 11.64 -2.00 5.55
CA GLU A 115 13.07 -1.84 5.21
C GLU A 115 13.54 -0.38 5.25
N ASP A 116 12.66 0.56 4.88
CA ASP A 116 13.02 1.97 4.73
C ASP A 116 12.82 2.82 6.00
N TYR A 117 11.94 2.39 6.92
CA TYR A 117 11.55 3.18 8.09
C TYR A 117 11.81 2.44 9.41
N ASN A 118 12.38 3.19 10.36
CA ASN A 118 12.60 2.71 11.73
C ASN A 118 11.30 2.67 12.54
N GLY A 119 11.28 1.86 13.60
CA GLY A 119 10.15 1.80 14.55
C GLY A 119 8.97 0.94 14.10
N LEU A 120 9.04 0.33 12.92
CA LEU A 120 7.96 -0.52 12.37
C LEU A 120 8.07 -2.01 12.75
N ASN A 121 8.90 -2.36 13.75
CA ASN A 121 9.10 -3.74 14.20
C ASN A 121 7.79 -4.44 14.63
N PHE A 122 6.79 -3.69 15.04
CA PHE A 122 5.47 -4.23 15.39
C PHE A 122 4.76 -4.90 14.19
N LEU A 123 5.08 -4.50 12.95
CA LEU A 123 4.54 -5.10 11.73
C LEU A 123 5.14 -6.47 11.41
N ILE A 124 6.32 -6.82 11.96
CA ILE A 124 7.06 -8.04 11.59
C ILE A 124 6.18 -9.29 11.69
N SER A 125 5.50 -9.48 12.82
CA SER A 125 4.67 -10.67 13.04
C SER A 125 3.48 -10.76 12.08
N PHE A 126 2.91 -9.61 11.70
CA PHE A 126 1.83 -9.50 10.73
C PHE A 126 2.32 -9.82 9.32
N LEU A 127 3.43 -9.20 8.90
CA LEU A 127 4.04 -9.43 7.59
C LEU A 127 4.49 -10.88 7.40
N CYS A 128 5.01 -11.53 8.45
CA CYS A 128 5.33 -12.96 8.40
C CYS A 128 4.12 -13.84 8.04
N LYS A 129 2.91 -13.48 8.50
CA LYS A 129 1.68 -14.23 8.19
C LYS A 129 1.21 -14.00 6.76
N LEU A 130 1.20 -12.75 6.29
CA LEU A 130 0.89 -12.42 4.90
C LEU A 130 1.91 -13.04 3.93
N ARG A 131 3.18 -13.11 4.36
CA ARG A 131 4.30 -13.69 3.63
C ARG A 131 4.56 -15.16 4.01
N ALA A 132 3.54 -15.92 4.36
CA ALA A 132 3.71 -17.37 4.49
C ALA A 132 3.98 -18.00 3.10
N GLN A 133 4.93 -18.93 3.01
CA GLN A 133 5.22 -19.64 1.74
C GLN A 133 4.05 -20.52 1.30
N VAL A 134 3.37 -21.16 2.26
CA VAL A 134 2.18 -21.96 1.99
C VAL A 134 0.96 -21.04 1.87
N PRO A 135 0.28 -20.94 0.71
CA PRO A 135 -0.81 -19.98 0.50
C PRO A 135 -1.95 -20.14 1.51
N ALA A 136 -2.31 -21.38 1.86
CA ALA A 136 -3.36 -21.68 2.82
C ALA A 136 -3.08 -21.18 4.25
N ARG A 137 -1.82 -20.89 4.59
CA ARG A 137 -1.44 -20.32 5.90
C ARG A 137 -1.57 -18.80 5.95
N ARG A 138 -1.73 -18.14 4.81
CA ARG A 138 -1.95 -16.69 4.76
C ARG A 138 -3.39 -16.41 5.18
N PRO A 139 -3.65 -15.36 5.98
CA PRO A 139 -5.02 -14.94 6.25
C PRO A 139 -5.71 -14.48 4.96
N ASP A 140 -7.04 -14.52 4.94
CA ASP A 140 -7.82 -13.76 3.96
C ASP A 140 -7.86 -12.26 4.35
N THR A 141 -8.45 -11.41 3.51
CA THR A 141 -8.49 -9.96 3.74
C THR A 141 -9.07 -9.61 5.11
N ARG A 142 -10.18 -10.26 5.49
CA ARG A 142 -10.84 -10.03 6.78
C ARG A 142 -9.97 -10.47 7.95
N GLY A 143 -9.35 -11.65 7.84
CA GLY A 143 -8.41 -12.17 8.82
C GLY A 143 -7.17 -11.31 8.95
N ALA A 144 -6.64 -10.77 7.85
CA ALA A 144 -5.51 -9.86 7.85
C ALA A 144 -5.86 -8.57 8.60
N LEU A 145 -7.01 -7.97 8.29
CA LEU A 145 -7.48 -6.77 8.99
C LEU A 145 -7.68 -7.03 10.50
N ALA A 146 -8.18 -8.19 10.88
CA ALA A 146 -8.33 -8.57 12.29
C ALA A 146 -6.98 -8.78 13.00
N LEU A 147 -5.95 -9.17 12.27
CA LEU A 147 -4.58 -9.38 12.77
C LEU A 147 -3.73 -8.10 12.73
N PHE A 148 -4.19 -7.03 12.09
CA PHE A 148 -3.40 -5.82 11.90
C PHE A 148 -3.12 -5.16 13.27
N PRO A 149 -1.84 -4.94 13.62
CA PRO A 149 -1.47 -4.31 14.87
C PRO A 149 -1.88 -2.82 14.86
N GLY A 150 -2.47 -2.35 15.96
CA GLY A 150 -2.91 -0.95 16.09
C GLY A 150 -4.39 -0.72 15.78
N ARG A 151 -5.20 -1.76 15.62
CA ARG A 151 -6.66 -1.63 15.54
C ARG A 151 -7.22 -1.10 16.88
N SER A 152 -7.45 0.21 16.98
CA SER A 152 -8.30 0.79 18.02
C SER A 152 -9.71 0.25 17.86
N LYS A 153 -10.36 -0.11 18.96
CA LYS A 153 -11.73 -0.70 18.95
C LYS A 153 -12.85 0.29 18.63
N GLU A 154 -12.55 1.47 18.11
CA GLU A 154 -13.54 2.51 17.81
C GLU A 154 -13.38 2.98 16.37
N GLY A 155 -14.47 2.89 15.59
CA GLY A 155 -14.53 3.27 14.18
C GLY A 155 -15.58 2.45 13.43
N ASP A 156 -16.84 2.71 13.73
CA ASP A 156 -18.03 2.14 13.11
C ASP A 156 -18.17 2.59 11.63
N GLY A 157 -18.70 1.71 10.77
CA GLY A 157 -19.48 2.14 9.60
C GLY A 157 -18.80 2.37 8.24
N GLY A 158 -17.50 2.14 8.04
CA GLY A 158 -16.91 2.26 6.70
C GLY A 158 -17.21 1.03 5.84
N GLU A 159 -18.18 1.10 4.92
CA GLU A 159 -18.32 0.11 3.85
C GLU A 159 -17.05 0.12 2.97
N PHE A 160 -16.27 -0.95 3.09
CA PHE A 160 -15.15 -1.21 2.18
C PHE A 160 -15.72 -1.83 0.92
N PHE A 161 -15.85 -1.03 -0.14
CA PHE A 161 -16.04 -1.54 -1.49
C PHE A 161 -14.70 -2.09 -1.98
N LEU A 162 -14.65 -3.40 -2.18
CA LEU A 162 -13.63 -4.08 -2.99
C LEU A 162 -13.98 -3.96 -4.46
#